data_AF-A0A915XXT4-F1
#
_entry.id   AF-A0A915XXT4-F1
#
_cell.length_a   1.000
_cell.length_b   1.000
_cell.length_c   1.000
_cell.angle_alpha   90.00
_cell.angle_beta   90.00
_cell.angle_gamma   90.00
#
_symmetry.space_group_name_H-M   'P 1'
#
loop_
_entity.id
_entity.type
_entity.pdbx_description
1 polymer ?
#
loop_
_entity_poly.entity_id
_entity_poly.type
_entity_poly.pdbx_seq_one_letter_code
_entity_poly.pdbx_strand_id
1 'polypeptide(L)'
;MQLLYRRVNGIPVRYVVADLNNPQVRVGVVTARRLGRDESIWQLLARSKPTAAVTGTYFSTTSKLPVGDIVIEGERVHFGGVGTALCITYDNQVRFIRQKLHRQHDWRNYQLVLGAGPRLLQNGQVALYPPGEGFRDKRVYARGKRVAVGVTKHNKLLLVVVERPISLRQLARVMRALGATDAIALDGGGSTSLYYRRQVKVLPKRRLTNLLVVYEDRTVYENRIARLKPQNRLALR
;
A
#
# COMPACT_ATOMS: atom_id res chain seq x y z
N MET A 1 -13.88 -8.82 -7.10
CA MET A 1 -13.12 -7.55 -7.01
C MET A 1 -13.45 -6.67 -8.20
N GLN A 2 -13.67 -5.37 -8.00
CA GLN A 2 -14.14 -4.47 -9.06
C GLN A 2 -13.29 -3.21 -9.15
N LEU A 3 -12.96 -2.78 -10.37
CA LEU A 3 -12.41 -1.45 -10.65
C LEU A 3 -13.55 -0.47 -10.92
N LEU A 4 -13.53 0.67 -10.25
CA LEU A 4 -14.54 1.72 -10.33
C LEU A 4 -13.88 3.07 -10.63
N TYR A 5 -14.65 3.94 -11.29
CA TYR A 5 -14.29 5.33 -11.52
C TYR A 5 -15.48 6.21 -11.18
N ARG A 6 -15.30 7.23 -10.32
CA ARG A 6 -16.34 8.22 -10.02
C ARG A 6 -15.76 9.54 -9.53
N ARG A 7 -16.57 10.59 -9.57
CA ARG A 7 -16.27 11.84 -8.86
C ARG A 7 -16.72 11.74 -7.40
N VAL A 8 -15.81 11.98 -6.47
CA VAL A 8 -16.06 11.99 -5.02
C VAL A 8 -15.69 13.38 -4.51
N ASN A 9 -16.66 14.14 -3.98
CA ASN A 9 -16.45 15.54 -3.59
C ASN A 9 -15.82 16.37 -4.74
N GLY A 10 -16.28 16.15 -5.97
CA GLY A 10 -15.73 16.79 -7.18
C GLY A 10 -14.32 16.33 -7.59
N ILE A 11 -13.72 15.33 -6.93
CA ILE A 11 -12.42 14.73 -7.28
C ILE A 11 -12.65 13.47 -8.13
N PRO A 12 -12.09 13.36 -9.36
CA PRO A 12 -12.11 12.11 -10.11
C PRO A 12 -11.20 11.08 -9.42
N VAL A 13 -11.75 9.90 -9.15
CA VAL A 13 -11.09 8.82 -8.41
C VAL A 13 -11.22 7.52 -9.17
N ARG A 14 -10.10 6.82 -9.38
CA ARG A 14 -10.09 5.40 -9.76
C ARG A 14 -9.83 4.58 -8.50
N TYR A 15 -10.59 3.52 -8.28
CA TYR A 15 -10.36 2.67 -7.13
C TYR A 15 -10.79 1.23 -7.37
N VAL A 16 -10.09 0.31 -6.70
CA VAL A 16 -10.43 -1.11 -6.69
C VAL A 16 -11.04 -1.46 -5.34
N VAL A 17 -12.13 -2.22 -5.36
CA VAL A 17 -12.78 -2.78 -4.17
C VAL A 17 -12.55 -4.29 -4.15
N ALA A 18 -11.88 -4.77 -3.11
CA ALA A 18 -11.67 -6.19 -2.85
C ALA A 18 -12.43 -6.61 -1.58
N ASP A 19 -13.12 -7.74 -1.66
CA ASP A 19 -13.90 -8.28 -0.54
C ASP A 19 -13.06 -9.23 0.28
N LEU A 20 -12.62 -8.80 1.46
CA LEU A 20 -11.77 -9.63 2.31
C LEU A 20 -12.55 -10.70 3.09
N ASN A 21 -13.89 -10.64 3.08
CA ASN A 21 -14.71 -11.74 3.61
C ASN A 21 -14.70 -12.96 2.68
N ASN A 22 -14.29 -12.80 1.41
CA ASN A 22 -14.07 -13.94 0.53
C ASN A 22 -12.72 -14.60 0.88
N PRO A 23 -12.70 -15.86 1.33
CA PRO A 23 -11.48 -16.54 1.75
C PRO A 23 -10.51 -16.82 0.58
N GLN A 24 -10.93 -16.65 -0.68
CA GLN A 24 -10.07 -16.74 -1.86
C GLN A 24 -9.27 -15.46 -2.10
N VAL A 25 -9.73 -14.31 -1.60
CA VAL A 25 -9.02 -13.04 -1.78
C VAL A 25 -7.78 -13.03 -0.88
N ARG A 26 -6.63 -12.70 -1.48
CA ARG A 26 -5.35 -12.54 -0.77
C ARG A 26 -4.69 -11.22 -1.12
N VAL A 27 -4.02 -10.62 -0.13
CA VAL A 27 -3.31 -9.35 -0.27
C VAL A 27 -1.82 -9.61 -0.01
N GLY A 28 -0.96 -9.06 -0.83
CA GLY A 28 0.49 -9.24 -0.75
C GLY A 28 1.25 -7.94 -0.99
N VAL A 29 2.56 -7.98 -0.76
CA VAL A 29 3.48 -6.96 -1.24
C VAL A 29 4.49 -7.66 -2.12
N VAL A 30 4.72 -7.16 -3.34
CA VAL A 30 5.90 -7.53 -4.12
C VAL A 30 6.93 -6.44 -3.97
N THR A 31 8.17 -6.79 -3.64
CA THR A 31 9.30 -5.85 -3.62
C THR A 31 10.12 -6.00 -4.90
N ALA A 32 11.01 -5.05 -5.20
CA ALA A 32 12.12 -5.27 -6.11
C ALA A 32 12.92 -6.52 -5.65
N ARG A 33 13.47 -7.26 -6.61
CA ARG A 33 14.24 -8.48 -6.41
C ARG A 33 15.40 -8.24 -5.46
N ARG A 34 16.00 -7.06 -5.50
CA ARG A 34 17.05 -6.66 -4.57
C ARG A 34 16.62 -5.39 -3.85
N LEU A 35 16.54 -5.44 -2.52
CA LEU A 35 16.38 -4.23 -1.71
C LEU A 35 17.58 -3.30 -1.95
N GLY A 36 17.29 -2.01 -2.09
CA GLY A 36 18.27 -1.02 -2.54
C GLY A 36 18.37 -0.87 -4.06
N ARG A 37 17.45 -1.49 -4.82
CA ARG A 37 17.26 -1.28 -6.26
C ARG A 37 15.79 -0.99 -6.57
N ASP A 38 15.53 -0.44 -7.76
CA ASP A 38 14.18 -0.22 -8.28
C ASP A 38 13.94 -1.00 -9.59
N GLU A 39 12.67 -1.28 -9.87
CA GLU A 39 12.20 -2.05 -11.02
C GLU A 39 11.17 -1.26 -11.83
N SER A 40 11.06 -1.55 -13.13
CA SER A 40 9.89 -1.08 -13.88
C SER A 40 8.63 -1.75 -13.31
N ILE A 41 7.48 -1.08 -13.43
CA ILE A 41 6.21 -1.68 -13.02
C ILE A 41 5.95 -3.03 -13.72
N TRP A 42 6.38 -3.16 -14.97
CA TRP A 42 6.25 -4.39 -15.76
C TRP A 42 7.04 -5.55 -15.18
N GLN A 43 8.26 -5.33 -14.69
CA GLN A 43 9.07 -6.36 -14.04
C GLN A 43 8.40 -6.86 -12.74
N LEU A 44 7.88 -5.93 -11.93
CA LEU A 44 7.15 -6.27 -10.71
C LEU A 44 5.86 -7.05 -11.02
N LEU A 45 5.08 -6.61 -12.01
CA LEU A 45 3.83 -7.26 -12.43
C LEU A 45 4.05 -8.63 -13.08
N ALA A 46 5.08 -8.79 -13.93
CA ALA A 46 5.39 -10.06 -14.57
C ALA A 46 5.71 -11.16 -13.54
N ARG A 47 6.33 -10.76 -12.43
CA ARG A 47 6.70 -11.65 -11.33
C ARG A 47 5.53 -11.95 -10.39
N SER A 48 4.80 -10.92 -9.98
CA SER A 48 3.70 -11.06 -9.01
C SER A 48 2.42 -11.61 -9.64
N LYS A 49 2.12 -11.25 -10.90
CA LYS A 49 0.88 -11.62 -11.62
C LYS A 49 -0.41 -11.44 -10.80
N PRO A 50 -0.65 -10.27 -10.19
CA PRO A 50 -1.80 -10.06 -9.33
C PRO A 50 -3.06 -9.82 -10.17
N THR A 51 -4.22 -9.79 -9.53
CA THR A 51 -5.43 -9.32 -10.20
C THR A 51 -5.50 -7.78 -10.18
N ALA A 52 -5.09 -7.15 -9.08
CA ALA A 52 -4.98 -5.70 -8.96
C ALA A 52 -3.67 -5.32 -8.24
N ALA A 53 -3.14 -4.14 -8.55
CA ALA A 53 -1.99 -3.60 -7.84
C ALA A 53 -1.99 -2.07 -7.83
N VAL A 54 -1.44 -1.50 -6.77
CA VAL A 54 -1.03 -0.10 -6.68
C VAL A 54 0.38 -0.04 -6.13
N THR A 55 1.08 1.07 -6.34
CA THR A 55 2.33 1.35 -5.61
C THR A 55 2.15 1.18 -4.10
N GLY A 56 3.15 0.63 -3.42
CA GLY A 56 3.09 0.39 -1.98
C GLY A 56 3.71 1.53 -1.17
N THR A 57 4.67 1.21 -0.30
CA THR A 57 5.35 2.17 0.57
C THR A 57 6.29 3.11 -0.20
N TYR A 58 6.54 4.27 0.41
CA TYR A 58 7.61 5.20 0.06
C TYR A 58 8.99 4.52 0.12
N PHE A 59 9.95 5.14 -0.55
CA PHE A 59 11.34 4.71 -0.59
C PHE A 59 12.28 5.89 -0.80
N SER A 60 13.52 5.76 -0.35
CA SER A 60 14.58 6.74 -0.62
C SER A 60 14.89 6.81 -2.11
N THR A 61 14.86 8.00 -2.71
CA THR A 61 15.21 8.17 -4.13
C THR A 61 16.68 7.87 -4.42
N THR A 62 17.55 7.94 -3.41
CA THR A 62 18.99 7.70 -3.50
C THR A 62 19.31 6.23 -3.23
N SER A 63 19.06 5.73 -2.02
CA SER A 63 19.40 4.36 -1.64
C SER A 63 18.42 3.30 -2.15
N LYS A 64 17.24 3.71 -2.60
CA LYS A 64 16.13 2.84 -3.04
C LYS A 64 15.60 1.89 -1.96
N LEU A 65 15.94 2.13 -0.70
CA LEU A 65 15.38 1.38 0.42
C LEU A 65 13.96 1.86 0.74
N PRO A 66 13.01 0.94 1.02
CA PRO A 66 11.70 1.31 1.52
C PRO A 66 11.77 2.08 2.85
N VAL A 67 10.78 2.94 3.09
CA VAL A 67 10.70 3.80 4.28
C VAL A 67 9.98 3.11 5.45
N GLY A 68 8.96 2.31 5.19
CA GLY A 68 8.24 1.56 6.22
C GLY A 68 8.57 0.06 6.20
N ASP A 69 8.14 -0.64 7.24
CA ASP A 69 8.29 -2.10 7.34
C ASP A 69 7.60 -2.83 6.19
N ILE A 70 8.19 -3.94 5.76
CA ILE A 70 7.56 -4.88 4.82
C ILE A 70 7.66 -6.28 5.40
N VAL A 71 6.51 -6.92 5.58
CA VAL A 71 6.35 -8.31 6.02
C VAL A 71 5.54 -9.06 4.98
N ILE A 72 6.04 -10.24 4.58
CA ILE A 72 5.42 -11.12 3.59
C ILE A 72 5.37 -12.53 4.20
N GLU A 73 4.16 -13.02 4.47
CA GLU A 73 3.90 -14.32 5.11
C GLU A 73 4.59 -14.44 6.47
N GLY A 74 4.35 -13.49 7.38
CA GLY A 74 4.95 -13.44 8.71
C GLY A 74 6.45 -13.13 8.74
N GLU A 75 7.13 -13.17 7.59
CA GLU A 75 8.55 -12.88 7.46
C GLU A 75 8.79 -11.39 7.20
N ARG A 76 9.47 -10.70 8.12
CA ARG A 76 9.96 -9.33 7.85
C ARG A 76 11.08 -9.39 6.81
N VAL A 77 10.83 -8.80 5.64
CA VAL A 77 11.82 -8.70 4.57
C VAL A 77 12.57 -7.36 4.60
N HIS A 78 11.98 -6.32 5.18
CA HIS A 78 12.60 -4.99 5.35
C HIS A 78 12.10 -4.30 6.62
N PHE A 79 13.00 -3.61 7.32
CA PHE A 79 12.69 -2.73 8.46
C PHE A 79 12.88 -1.27 8.06
N GLY A 80 11.86 -0.45 8.30
CA GLY A 80 11.89 0.99 8.05
C GLY A 80 11.37 1.81 9.24
N GLY A 81 10.36 1.32 9.95
CA GLY A 81 9.88 1.91 11.20
C GLY A 81 9.20 3.30 11.08
N VAL A 82 8.87 3.76 9.88
CA VAL A 82 8.20 5.05 9.65
C VAL A 82 6.73 4.86 9.27
N GLY A 83 5.87 5.65 9.89
CA GLY A 83 4.47 5.81 9.54
C GLY A 83 3.50 4.79 10.12
N THR A 84 2.28 4.73 9.59
CA THR A 84 1.26 3.76 9.97
C THR A 84 1.27 2.59 9.00
N ALA A 85 1.33 1.37 9.53
CA ALA A 85 1.31 0.16 8.74
C ALA A 85 -0.11 -0.36 8.49
N LEU A 86 -0.36 -0.79 7.26
CA LEU A 86 -1.44 -1.72 6.93
C LEU A 86 -1.00 -3.11 7.37
N CYS A 87 -1.76 -3.74 8.25
CA CYS A 87 -1.52 -5.11 8.72
C CYS A 87 -2.72 -5.97 8.35
N ILE A 88 -2.47 -7.14 7.76
CA ILE A 88 -3.51 -8.12 7.40
C ILE A 88 -3.16 -9.46 8.01
N THR A 89 -4.08 -10.03 8.78
CA THR A 89 -3.95 -11.36 9.39
C THR A 89 -4.27 -12.48 8.39
N TYR A 90 -3.94 -13.72 8.75
CA TYR A 90 -4.18 -14.89 7.90
C TYR A 90 -5.67 -15.17 7.61
N ASP A 91 -6.56 -14.70 8.47
CA ASP A 91 -8.02 -14.73 8.34
C ASP A 91 -8.59 -13.43 7.72
N ASN A 92 -7.75 -12.67 6.98
CA ASN A 92 -8.15 -11.49 6.22
C ASN A 92 -8.71 -10.32 7.06
N GLN A 93 -8.35 -10.22 8.35
CA GLN A 93 -8.70 -9.07 9.18
C GLN A 93 -7.66 -7.95 9.00
N VAL A 94 -8.15 -6.73 8.82
CA VAL A 94 -7.31 -5.56 8.59
C VAL A 94 -7.13 -4.77 9.88
N ARG A 95 -5.89 -4.41 10.18
CA ARG A 95 -5.54 -3.48 11.26
C ARG A 95 -4.61 -2.40 10.72
N PHE A 96 -4.69 -1.23 11.32
CA PHE A 96 -3.74 -0.16 11.05
C PHE A 96 -2.97 0.14 12.33
N ILE A 97 -1.65 -0.02 12.30
CA ILE A 97 -0.80 0.09 13.50
C ILE A 97 0.24 1.18 13.27
N ARG A 98 0.25 2.19 14.14
CA ARG A 98 1.29 3.24 14.10
C ARG A 98 2.61 2.64 14.53
N GLN A 99 3.63 2.75 13.69
CA GLN A 99 4.97 2.29 14.03
C GLN A 99 5.60 3.22 15.06
N LYS A 100 6.35 2.64 15.98
CA LYS A 100 7.15 3.40 16.93
C LYS A 100 8.51 3.60 16.28
N LEU A 101 8.93 4.84 16.13
CA LEU A 101 10.22 5.16 15.52
C LEU A 101 11.34 4.40 16.24
N HIS A 102 12.23 3.76 15.49
CA HIS A 102 13.35 2.98 16.01
C HIS A 102 13.00 1.76 16.88
N ARG A 103 11.73 1.32 16.90
CA ARG A 103 11.32 0.09 17.60
C ARG A 103 10.66 -0.89 16.67
N GLN A 104 11.07 -2.14 16.78
CA GLN A 104 10.42 -3.24 16.09
C GLN A 104 9.13 -3.63 16.79
N HIS A 105 8.12 -3.94 15.99
CA HIS A 105 6.92 -4.61 16.46
C HIS A 105 7.01 -6.10 16.15
N ASP A 106 6.39 -6.94 16.96
CA ASP A 106 6.22 -8.34 16.61
C ASP A 106 5.14 -8.46 15.53
N TRP A 107 5.56 -8.89 14.33
CA TRP A 107 4.69 -9.03 13.17
C TRP A 107 4.32 -10.48 12.85
N ARG A 108 4.71 -11.45 13.67
CA ARG A 108 4.55 -12.90 13.37
C ARG A 108 3.08 -13.31 13.14
N ASN A 109 2.14 -12.59 13.72
CA ASN A 109 0.70 -12.85 13.58
C ASN A 109 0.06 -12.21 12.34
N TYR A 110 0.83 -11.51 11.51
CA TYR A 110 0.35 -10.87 10.30
C TYR A 110 0.92 -11.54 9.06
N GLN A 111 0.01 -11.95 8.18
CA GLN A 111 0.34 -12.41 6.85
C GLN A 111 1.04 -11.31 6.04
N LEU A 112 0.57 -10.06 6.19
CA LEU A 112 1.12 -8.91 5.50
C LEU A 112 1.25 -7.72 6.45
N VAL A 113 2.39 -7.04 6.37
CA VAL A 113 2.58 -5.69 6.93
C VAL A 113 3.20 -4.82 5.86
N LEU A 114 2.58 -3.66 5.60
CA LEU A 114 3.12 -2.62 4.74
C LEU A 114 3.07 -1.29 5.49
N GLY A 115 4.21 -0.92 6.07
CA GLY A 115 4.45 0.40 6.66
C GLY A 115 4.39 1.47 5.58
N ALA A 116 3.47 2.42 5.67
CA ALA A 116 3.39 3.56 4.77
C ALA A 116 2.86 4.76 5.55
N GLY A 117 1.74 5.35 5.16
CA GLY A 117 1.17 6.52 5.83
C GLY A 117 1.54 7.83 5.14
N PRO A 118 1.16 8.99 5.69
CA PRO A 118 0.51 9.15 6.99
C PRO A 118 -0.90 8.53 7.04
N ARG A 119 -1.38 8.30 8.26
CA ARG A 119 -2.76 7.91 8.51
C ARG A 119 -3.70 8.99 8.02
N LEU A 120 -4.72 8.58 7.30
CA LEU A 120 -5.77 9.44 6.76
C LEU A 120 -6.99 9.41 7.66
N LEU A 121 -7.41 8.19 8.04
CA LEU A 121 -8.60 7.96 8.84
C LEU A 121 -8.32 6.99 9.99
N GLN A 122 -9.04 7.21 11.10
CA GLN A 122 -9.18 6.29 12.21
C GLN A 122 -10.63 6.30 12.67
N ASN A 123 -11.26 5.13 12.76
CA ASN A 123 -12.65 5.00 13.22
C ASN A 123 -13.62 5.96 12.49
N GLY A 124 -13.45 6.13 11.18
CA GLY A 124 -14.26 7.01 10.33
C GLY A 124 -13.92 8.50 10.39
N GLN A 125 -13.00 8.91 11.26
CA GLN A 125 -12.61 10.30 11.46
C GLN A 125 -11.26 10.62 10.81
N VAL A 126 -11.06 11.87 10.39
CA VAL A 126 -9.77 12.32 9.83
C VAL A 126 -8.72 12.38 10.93
N ALA A 127 -7.68 11.56 10.80
CA ALA A 127 -6.65 11.35 11.84
C ALA A 127 -5.23 11.63 11.30
N LEU A 128 -5.06 12.79 10.67
CA LEU A 128 -3.79 13.19 10.06
C LEU A 128 -2.80 13.72 11.10
N TYR A 129 -1.70 13.00 11.33
CA TYR A 129 -0.56 13.54 12.08
C TYR A 129 0.80 13.12 11.47
N PRO A 130 1.13 13.56 10.24
CA PRO A 130 2.33 13.12 9.55
C PRO A 130 3.66 13.35 10.32
N PRO A 131 3.87 14.49 11.04
CA PRO A 131 5.09 14.68 11.83
C PRO A 131 5.27 13.60 12.90
N GLY A 132 4.21 13.26 13.63
CA GLY A 132 4.27 12.20 14.66
C GLY A 132 4.44 10.81 14.08
N GLU A 133 4.13 10.63 12.81
CA GLU A 133 4.36 9.41 12.05
C GLU A 133 5.76 9.34 11.43
N GLY A 134 6.61 10.35 11.66
CA GLY A 134 8.01 10.39 11.17
C GLY A 134 8.18 11.04 9.80
N PHE A 135 7.12 11.60 9.20
CA PHE A 135 7.20 12.25 7.89
C PHE A 135 7.73 13.69 8.00
N ARG A 136 9.01 13.87 7.66
CA ARG A 136 9.67 15.19 7.65
C ARG A 136 9.82 15.82 6.26
N ASP A 137 9.73 15.03 5.20
CA ASP A 137 9.87 15.54 3.82
C ASP A 137 8.66 16.42 3.43
N LYS A 138 8.93 17.67 3.06
CA LYS A 138 7.92 18.66 2.60
C LYS A 138 7.07 18.13 1.43
N ARG A 139 7.61 17.24 0.59
CA ARG A 139 6.90 16.60 -0.53
C ARG A 139 5.68 15.80 -0.09
N VAL A 140 5.68 15.25 1.12
CA VAL A 140 4.54 14.51 1.68
C VAL A 140 3.33 15.43 1.88
N TYR A 141 3.59 16.68 2.26
CA TYR A 141 2.59 17.71 2.55
C TYR A 141 2.09 18.44 1.29
N ALA A 142 2.94 18.54 0.26
CA ALA A 142 2.61 19.20 -1.00
C ALA A 142 1.40 18.56 -1.72
N ARG A 143 0.68 19.34 -2.52
CA ARG A 143 -0.36 18.77 -3.40
C ARG A 143 0.31 17.87 -4.43
N GLY A 144 -0.30 16.72 -4.71
CA GLY A 144 0.26 15.78 -5.67
C GLY A 144 -0.73 14.68 -6.04
N LYS A 145 -0.36 13.85 -7.02
CA LYS A 145 -1.07 12.60 -7.26
C LYS A 145 -1.01 11.75 -6.00
N ARG A 146 -2.12 11.11 -5.63
CA ARG A 146 -2.21 10.37 -4.37
C ARG A 146 -2.65 8.95 -4.60
N VAL A 147 -2.09 8.06 -3.79
CA VAL A 147 -2.52 6.67 -3.65
C VAL A 147 -2.85 6.45 -2.18
N ALA A 148 -3.89 5.67 -1.90
CA ALA A 148 -4.28 5.31 -0.54
C ALA A 148 -4.80 3.87 -0.51
N VAL A 149 -4.71 3.28 0.67
CA VAL A 149 -5.38 2.04 1.01
C VAL A 149 -6.23 2.24 2.26
N GLY A 150 -7.41 1.65 2.30
CA GLY A 150 -8.29 1.69 3.46
C GLY A 150 -9.20 0.48 3.52
N VAL A 151 -9.86 0.31 4.66
CA VAL A 151 -10.86 -0.74 4.87
C VAL A 151 -12.19 -0.11 5.25
N THR A 152 -13.29 -0.69 4.78
CA THR A 152 -14.64 -0.30 5.20
C THR A 152 -15.10 -1.10 6.43
N LYS A 153 -16.18 -0.68 7.08
CA LYS A 153 -16.83 -1.43 8.17
C LYS A 153 -17.30 -2.84 7.79
N HIS A 154 -17.36 -3.15 6.49
CA HIS A 154 -17.79 -4.45 5.94
C HIS A 154 -16.60 -5.27 5.42
N ASN A 155 -15.40 -5.03 5.94
CA ASN A 155 -14.16 -5.70 5.56
C ASN A 155 -13.91 -5.68 4.04
N LYS A 156 -14.19 -4.55 3.38
CA LYS A 156 -13.82 -4.33 1.97
C LYS A 156 -12.55 -3.49 1.93
N LEU A 157 -11.50 -4.00 1.28
CA LEU A 157 -10.28 -3.25 1.02
C LEU A 157 -10.47 -2.32 -0.17
N LEU A 158 -10.07 -1.07 -0.01
CA LEU A 158 -10.10 -0.04 -1.04
C LEU A 158 -8.67 0.30 -1.45
N LEU A 159 -8.33 0.12 -2.74
CA LEU A 159 -7.11 0.65 -3.34
C LEU A 159 -7.48 1.88 -4.17
N VAL A 160 -7.06 3.06 -3.75
CA VAL A 160 -7.56 4.33 -4.28
C VAL A 160 -6.45 5.11 -4.95
N VAL A 161 -6.70 5.60 -6.16
CA VAL A 161 -5.78 6.42 -6.95
C VAL A 161 -6.46 7.71 -7.40
N VAL A 162 -5.79 8.83 -7.13
CA VAL A 162 -6.19 10.18 -7.60
C VAL A 162 -5.06 10.76 -8.44
N GLU A 163 -5.34 10.96 -9.73
CA GLU A 163 -4.34 11.40 -10.71
C GLU A 163 -4.15 12.92 -10.77
N ARG A 164 -5.08 13.69 -10.19
CA ARG A 164 -4.95 15.15 -10.07
C ARG A 164 -4.26 15.54 -8.76
N PRO A 165 -3.51 16.66 -8.71
CA PRO A 165 -2.89 17.12 -7.48
C PRO A 165 -3.92 17.45 -6.39
N ILE A 166 -3.89 16.71 -5.28
CA ILE A 166 -4.71 16.96 -4.07
C ILE A 166 -3.88 16.91 -2.79
N SER A 167 -4.38 17.53 -1.73
CA SER A 167 -3.77 17.46 -0.40
C SER A 167 -4.12 16.15 0.33
N LEU A 168 -3.37 15.80 1.38
CA LEU A 168 -3.68 14.67 2.26
C LEU A 168 -5.06 14.79 2.90
N ARG A 169 -5.48 16.01 3.29
CA ARG A 169 -6.81 16.26 3.85
C ARG A 169 -7.92 16.00 2.83
N GLN A 170 -7.71 16.38 1.58
CA GLN A 170 -8.65 16.05 0.49
C GLN A 170 -8.71 14.53 0.26
N LEU A 171 -7.58 13.84 0.28
CA LEU A 171 -7.51 12.39 0.17
C LEU A 171 -8.25 11.68 1.32
N ALA A 172 -8.07 12.13 2.57
CA ALA A 172 -8.80 11.59 3.72
C ALA A 172 -10.32 11.77 3.57
N ARG A 173 -10.79 12.93 3.09
CA ARG A 173 -12.21 13.17 2.80
C ARG A 173 -12.73 12.27 1.68
N VAL A 174 -11.92 12.00 0.64
CA VAL A 174 -12.25 11.02 -0.40
C VAL A 174 -12.40 9.63 0.19
N MET A 175 -11.41 9.14 0.95
CA MET A 175 -11.47 7.82 1.59
C MET A 175 -12.71 7.66 2.46
N ARG A 176 -13.05 8.69 3.25
CA ARG A 176 -14.24 8.68 4.12
C ARG A 176 -15.52 8.61 3.30
N ALA A 177 -15.63 9.41 2.23
CA ALA A 177 -16.78 9.39 1.33
C ALA A 177 -16.88 8.10 0.50
N LEU A 178 -15.78 7.35 0.33
CA LEU A 178 -15.80 6.00 -0.22
C LEU A 178 -16.21 4.93 0.82
N GLY A 179 -16.43 5.31 2.08
CA GLY A 179 -16.87 4.40 3.15
C GLY A 179 -15.74 3.75 3.95
N ALA A 180 -14.50 4.20 3.80
CA ALA A 180 -13.39 3.71 4.63
C ALA A 180 -13.56 4.17 6.08
N THR A 181 -13.38 3.26 7.04
CA THR A 181 -13.28 3.57 8.47
C THR A 181 -11.84 3.91 8.83
N ASP A 182 -10.89 3.15 8.30
CA ASP A 182 -9.46 3.35 8.49
C ASP A 182 -8.76 3.39 7.15
N ALA A 183 -7.79 4.28 7.02
CA ALA A 183 -7.05 4.46 5.78
C ALA A 183 -5.69 5.10 6.03
N ILE A 184 -4.73 4.77 5.17
CA ILE A 184 -3.39 5.36 5.11
C ILE A 184 -3.07 5.82 3.69
N ALA A 185 -2.22 6.83 3.56
CA ALA A 185 -1.62 7.17 2.29
C ALA A 185 -0.52 6.16 1.91
N LEU A 186 -0.36 5.93 0.61
CA LEU A 186 0.73 5.19 0.00
C LEU A 186 1.59 6.14 -0.84
N ASP A 187 2.71 5.63 -1.37
CA ASP A 187 3.60 6.46 -2.19
C ASP A 187 2.87 7.04 -3.40
N GLY A 188 2.99 8.35 -3.60
CA GLY A 188 2.22 9.09 -4.60
C GLY A 188 3.12 9.74 -5.64
N GLY A 189 2.66 10.87 -6.19
CA GLY A 189 3.44 11.67 -7.13
C GLY A 189 3.88 10.84 -8.35
N GLY A 190 5.19 10.81 -8.61
CA GLY A 190 5.77 10.02 -9.71
C GLY A 190 5.59 8.51 -9.57
N SER A 191 5.34 7.98 -8.36
CA SER A 191 5.09 6.55 -8.14
C SER A 191 3.68 6.10 -8.42
N THR A 192 2.75 7.04 -8.56
CA THR A 192 1.31 6.75 -8.69
C THR A 192 1.07 5.74 -9.78
N SER A 193 0.56 4.57 -9.40
CA SER A 193 0.29 3.48 -10.32
C SER A 193 -0.98 2.72 -9.95
N LEU A 194 -1.64 2.19 -10.97
CA LEU A 194 -2.80 1.32 -10.83
C LEU A 194 -2.75 0.28 -11.94
N TYR A 195 -2.84 -0.98 -11.55
CA TYR A 195 -3.00 -2.11 -12.44
C TYR A 195 -4.27 -2.87 -12.06
N TYR A 196 -5.02 -3.31 -13.06
CA TYR A 196 -6.20 -4.16 -12.88
C TYR A 196 -6.37 -5.06 -14.09
N ARG A 197 -6.49 -6.37 -13.87
CA ARG A 197 -6.78 -7.41 -14.87
C ARG A 197 -5.98 -7.22 -16.17
N ARG A 198 -4.66 -7.43 -16.11
CA ARG A 198 -3.72 -7.36 -17.25
C ARG A 198 -3.49 -5.99 -17.86
N GLN A 199 -4.11 -4.93 -17.33
CA GLN A 199 -3.94 -3.58 -17.85
C GLN A 199 -3.40 -2.64 -16.77
N VAL A 200 -2.34 -1.90 -17.11
CA VAL A 200 -1.90 -0.75 -16.33
C VAL A 200 -2.82 0.42 -16.67
N LYS A 201 -3.66 0.81 -15.70
CA LYS A 201 -4.62 1.91 -15.82
C LYS A 201 -4.00 3.27 -15.52
N VAL A 202 -2.98 3.29 -14.67
CA VAL A 202 -2.16 4.48 -14.37
C VAL A 202 -0.70 4.06 -14.37
N LEU A 203 0.08 4.60 -15.31
CA LEU A 203 1.50 4.31 -15.45
C LEU A 203 2.32 5.21 -14.51
N PRO A 204 3.24 4.67 -13.69
CA PRO A 204 4.12 5.49 -12.89
C PRO A 204 5.13 6.22 -13.77
N LYS A 205 5.55 7.42 -13.34
CA LYS A 205 6.58 8.23 -14.00
C LYS A 205 8.00 7.82 -13.61
N ARG A 206 8.15 6.89 -12.67
CA ARG A 206 9.45 6.38 -12.21
C ARG A 206 9.40 4.88 -11.95
N ARG A 207 10.57 4.28 -11.85
CA ARG A 207 10.77 2.92 -11.34
C ARG A 207 10.34 2.85 -9.87
N LEU A 208 9.88 1.67 -9.46
CA LEU A 208 9.28 1.43 -8.15
C LEU A 208 10.09 0.37 -7.39
N THR A 209 10.03 0.41 -6.06
CA THR A 209 10.68 -0.59 -5.21
C THR A 209 9.71 -1.63 -4.68
N ASN A 210 8.40 -1.38 -4.74
CA ASN A 210 7.39 -2.29 -4.25
C ASN A 210 5.98 -1.94 -4.77
N LEU A 211 5.08 -2.94 -4.78
CA LEU A 211 3.65 -2.78 -5.04
C LEU A 211 2.83 -3.49 -3.96
N LEU A 212 1.71 -2.88 -3.56
CA LEU A 212 0.63 -3.57 -2.87
C LEU A 212 -0.21 -4.31 -3.91
N VAL A 213 -0.35 -5.63 -3.75
CA VAL A 213 -0.98 -6.52 -4.74
C VAL A 213 -2.17 -7.27 -4.13
N VAL A 214 -3.19 -7.51 -4.94
CA VAL A 214 -4.40 -8.24 -4.55
C VAL A 214 -4.72 -9.32 -5.58
N TYR A 215 -5.07 -10.50 -5.09
CA TYR A 215 -5.43 -11.69 -5.85
C TYR A 215 -6.88 -12.07 -5.53
N GLU A 216 -7.64 -12.45 -6.54
CA GLU A 216 -9.00 -13.03 -6.35
C GLU A 216 -8.96 -14.54 -6.06
N ASP A 217 -7.82 -15.18 -6.33
CA ASP A 217 -7.59 -16.61 -6.20
C ASP A 217 -6.40 -16.85 -5.25
N ARG A 218 -6.66 -17.59 -4.18
CA ARG A 218 -5.69 -17.92 -3.14
C ARG A 218 -4.56 -18.79 -3.67
N THR A 219 -4.86 -19.75 -4.54
CA THR A 219 -3.88 -20.67 -5.14
C THR A 219 -2.90 -19.89 -6.02
N VAL A 220 -3.37 -18.87 -6.74
CA VAL A 220 -2.48 -17.99 -7.52
C VAL A 220 -1.54 -17.23 -6.59
N TYR A 221 -2.04 -16.70 -5.48
CA TYR A 221 -1.21 -16.03 -4.48
C TYR A 221 -0.14 -16.96 -3.88
N GLU A 222 -0.53 -18.14 -3.42
CA GLU A 222 0.35 -19.12 -2.78
C GLU A 222 1.50 -19.54 -3.72
N ASN A 223 1.19 -19.79 -4.99
CA ASN A 223 2.18 -20.09 -6.03
C ASN A 223 3.11 -18.92 -6.40
N ARG A 224 2.93 -17.74 -5.81
CA ARG A 224 3.73 -16.54 -6.08
C ARG A 224 4.48 -16.03 -4.87
N ILE A 225 4.17 -16.47 -3.64
CA ILE A 225 4.78 -15.99 -2.38
C ILE A 225 6.31 -15.87 -2.50
N ALA A 226 6.99 -16.94 -2.91
CA ALA A 226 8.45 -16.96 -3.02
C ALA A 226 8.99 -15.88 -3.97
N ARG A 227 8.22 -15.52 -4.99
CA ARG A 227 8.56 -14.50 -5.98
C ARG A 227 8.22 -13.08 -5.52
N LEU A 228 7.41 -12.91 -4.48
CA LEU A 228 7.09 -11.61 -3.91
C LEU A 228 8.25 -11.06 -3.07
N LYS A 229 9.00 -11.95 -2.44
CA LYS A 229 10.12 -11.66 -1.55
C LYS A 229 11.37 -11.18 -2.32
N PRO A 230 12.22 -10.34 -1.71
CA PRO A 230 13.52 -10.01 -2.26
C PRO A 230 14.50 -11.18 -2.11
N GLN A 231 15.54 -11.20 -2.92
CA GLN A 231 16.63 -12.18 -2.90
C GLN A 231 17.66 -11.88 -1.79
N ASN A 232 17.80 -10.61 -1.41
CA ASN A 232 18.59 -10.19 -0.26
C ASN A 232 17.66 -9.74 0.87
N ARG A 233 18.03 -10.05 2.11
CA ARG A 233 17.33 -9.53 3.29
C ARG A 233 18.15 -8.39 3.89
N LEU A 234 17.46 -7.28 4.13
CA LEU A 234 17.96 -6.16 4.94
C LEU A 234 17.04 -5.96 6.15
N ALA A 235 16.53 -7.06 6.70
CA ALA A 235 15.91 -7.08 8.01
C ALA A 235 17.06 -7.05 9.03
N LEU A 236 17.50 -5.84 9.40
CA LEU A 236 18.39 -5.69 10.55
C LEU A 236 17.68 -6.25 11.77
N ARG A 237 18.42 -7.04 12.56
CA ARG A 237 17.98 -7.64 13.82
C ARG A 237 17.37 -6.61 14.76
#